data_AF-W9I3H6-F1
#
_entry.id   AF-W9I3H6-F1
#
_cell.length_a   1.000
_cell.length_b   1.000
_cell.length_c   1.000
_cell.angle_alpha   90.00
_cell.angle_beta   90.00
_cell.angle_gamma   90.00
#
_symmetry.space_group_name_H-M   'P 1'
#
loop_
_entity.id
_entity.type
_entity.pdbx_description
1 polymer ?
#
loop_
_entity_poly.entity_id
_entity_poly.type
_entity_poly.pdbx_seq_one_letter_code
_entity_poly.pdbx_strand_id
1 'polypeptide(L)'
;MLNVLHDRRQRAMEPAILQTCNQIYNQAVPILYLQNIFRINGASCMSRFMGQIGQTSAGLIQHLDIYIPPNCDKSSWMHLFHILPETTPNLKSVVVRWRSIYNNFWEENVGTDIAFAQALAGLSKLGIESLRLEGPYTKR
;
A
#
# COMPACT_ATOMS: atom_id res chain seq x y z
N MET A 1 -54.66 14.28 11.97
CA MET A 1 -53.49 15.16 12.23
C MET A 1 -52.62 14.48 13.27
N LEU A 2 -51.62 13.70 12.85
CA LEU A 2 -50.65 13.08 13.74
C LEU A 2 -49.48 14.05 13.90
N ASN A 3 -49.46 14.76 15.03
CA ASN A 3 -48.30 15.56 15.42
C ASN A 3 -47.15 14.60 15.72
N VAL A 4 -46.23 14.46 14.78
CA VAL A 4 -44.92 13.84 15.02
C VAL A 4 -44.16 14.76 15.97
N LEU A 5 -44.27 14.49 17.26
CA LEU A 5 -43.36 15.02 18.26
C LEU A 5 -41.97 14.42 17.96
N HIS A 6 -41.23 15.07 17.06
CA HIS A 6 -39.79 14.82 16.90
C HIS A 6 -39.12 15.24 18.21
N ASP A 7 -38.86 14.24 19.06
CA ASP A 7 -38.22 14.38 20.36
C ASP A 7 -36.89 15.14 20.20
N ARG A 8 -36.71 16.22 20.96
CA ARG A 8 -35.49 17.06 20.90
C ARG A 8 -34.24 16.23 21.21
N ARG A 9 -34.39 15.11 21.92
CA ARG A 9 -33.31 14.14 22.18
C ARG A 9 -32.79 13.45 20.92
N GLN A 10 -33.65 13.17 19.93
CA GLN A 10 -33.23 12.57 18.65
C GLN A 10 -32.38 13.53 17.81
N ARG A 11 -32.72 14.82 17.78
CA ARG A 11 -31.94 15.85 17.05
C ARG A 11 -30.55 16.12 17.64
N ALA A 12 -30.35 15.85 18.93
CA ALA A 12 -29.04 16.01 19.59
C ALA A 12 -28.17 14.75 19.51
N MET A 13 -28.78 13.57 19.32
CA MET A 13 -28.04 12.31 19.16
C MET A 13 -27.33 12.22 17.81
N GLU A 14 -27.95 12.69 16.72
CA GLU A 14 -27.33 12.64 15.37
C GLU A 14 -25.97 13.38 15.31
N PRO A 15 -25.84 14.64 15.77
CA PRO A 15 -24.54 15.31 15.81
C PRO A 15 -23.53 14.62 16.74
N ALA A 16 -23.97 14.10 17.88
CA ALA A 16 -23.09 13.42 18.83
C ALA A 16 -22.51 12.13 18.24
N ILE A 17 -23.33 11.33 17.55
CA ILE A 17 -22.88 10.12 16.85
C ILE A 17 -21.88 10.48 15.75
N LEU A 18 -22.19 11.49 14.92
CA LEU A 18 -21.26 11.94 13.88
C LEU A 18 -19.93 12.43 14.47
N GLN A 19 -19.97 13.16 15.59
CA GLN A 19 -18.78 13.62 16.29
C GLN A 19 -17.96 12.44 16.82
N THR A 20 -18.59 11.44 17.44
CA THR A 20 -17.91 10.23 17.92
C THR A 20 -17.32 9.44 16.76
N CYS A 21 -18.05 9.25 15.65
CA CYS A 21 -17.53 8.58 14.45
C CYS A 21 -16.30 9.31 13.89
N ASN A 22 -16.33 10.64 13.85
CA ASN A 22 -15.20 11.45 13.41
C ASN A 22 -14.00 11.31 14.36
N GLN A 23 -14.22 11.31 15.67
CA GLN A 23 -13.16 11.09 16.65
C GLN A 23 -12.51 9.70 16.49
N ILE A 24 -13.33 8.65 16.38
CA ILE A 24 -12.85 7.28 16.16
C ILE A 24 -12.04 7.22 14.85
N TYR A 25 -12.57 7.80 13.77
CA TYR A 25 -11.89 7.85 12.48
C TYR A 25 -10.50 8.49 12.59
N ASN A 26 -10.42 9.69 13.18
CA ASN A 26 -9.16 10.43 13.30
C ASN A 26 -8.12 9.71 14.20
N GLN A 27 -8.57 8.91 15.16
CA GLN A 27 -7.68 8.11 16.00
C GLN A 27 -7.26 6.80 15.33
N ALA A 28 -8.17 6.15 14.63
CA ALA A 28 -7.95 4.84 14.02
C ALA A 28 -7.11 4.93 12.73
N VAL A 29 -7.31 5.96 11.90
CA VAL A 29 -6.62 6.11 10.60
C VAL A 29 -5.09 6.10 10.75
N PRO A 30 -4.46 6.90 11.62
CA PRO A 30 -3.02 6.83 11.82
C PRO A 30 -2.55 5.45 12.25
N ILE A 31 -3.25 4.81 13.19
CA ILE A 31 -2.88 3.47 13.68
C ILE A 31 -2.96 2.44 12.54
N LEU A 32 -4.04 2.48 11.76
CA LEU A 32 -4.28 1.56 10.66
C LEU A 32 -3.15 1.63 9.61
N TYR A 33 -2.73 2.82 9.19
CA TYR A 33 -1.74 2.94 8.11
C TYR A 33 -0.28 2.94 8.59
N LEU A 34 0.00 3.47 9.79
CA LEU A 34 1.37 3.54 10.32
C LEU A 34 1.87 2.19 10.85
N GLN A 35 1.01 1.42 11.54
CA GLN A 35 1.45 0.25 12.31
C GLN A 35 1.27 -1.08 11.57
N ASN A 36 0.54 -1.10 10.45
CA ASN A 36 0.27 -2.32 9.70
C ASN A 36 1.25 -2.51 8.55
N ILE A 37 1.46 -3.79 8.21
CA ILE A 37 2.20 -4.20 7.02
C ILE A 37 1.19 -4.48 5.91
N PHE A 38 1.24 -3.69 4.84
CA PHE A 38 0.36 -3.87 3.69
C PHE A 38 0.97 -4.89 2.74
N ARG A 39 0.31 -6.05 2.65
CA ARG A 39 0.68 -7.14 1.74
C ARG A 39 -0.01 -6.98 0.40
N ILE A 40 0.77 -6.96 -0.67
CA ILE A 40 0.28 -6.69 -2.02
C ILE A 40 0.77 -7.78 -2.95
N ASN A 41 -0.14 -8.32 -3.76
CA ASN A 41 0.17 -9.29 -4.81
C ASN A 41 -0.22 -8.82 -6.22
N GLY A 42 -0.65 -7.57 -6.36
CA GLY A 42 -1.05 -6.99 -7.64
C GLY A 42 -0.85 -5.48 -7.67
N ALA A 43 -0.10 -5.01 -8.67
CA ALA A 43 0.27 -3.60 -8.79
C ALA A 43 -0.96 -2.68 -8.96
N SER A 44 -1.88 -3.03 -9.86
CA SER A 44 -3.09 -2.23 -10.11
C SER A 44 -4.01 -2.14 -8.90
N CYS A 45 -4.09 -3.20 -8.09
CA CYS A 45 -4.84 -3.21 -6.83
C CYS A 45 -4.26 -2.18 -5.85
N MET A 46 -2.93 -2.10 -5.72
CA MET A 46 -2.29 -1.12 -4.85
C MET A 46 -2.47 0.31 -5.37
N SER A 47 -2.26 0.55 -6.67
CA SER A 47 -2.49 1.88 -7.25
C SER A 47 -3.93 2.35 -7.03
N ARG A 48 -4.91 1.47 -7.24
CA ARG A 48 -6.32 1.77 -6.97
C ARG A 48 -6.58 2.02 -5.48
N PHE A 49 -6.01 1.21 -4.61
CA PHE A 49 -6.14 1.36 -3.16
C PHE A 49 -5.60 2.72 -2.69
N MET A 50 -4.39 3.11 -3.12
CA MET A 50 -3.82 4.41 -2.79
C MET A 50 -4.69 5.58 -3.28
N GLY A 51 -5.25 5.46 -4.49
CA GLY A 51 -6.22 6.44 -5.01
C GLY A 51 -7.51 6.51 -4.20
N GLN A 52 -7.99 5.39 -3.66
CA GLN A 52 -9.22 5.33 -2.86
C GLN A 52 -9.06 5.89 -1.45
N ILE A 53 -7.94 5.60 -0.77
CA ILE A 53 -7.69 6.09 0.60
C ILE A 53 -7.24 7.56 0.61
N GLY A 54 -6.85 8.08 -0.55
CA GLY A 54 -6.38 9.44 -0.75
C GLY A 54 -4.94 9.67 -0.29
N GLN A 55 -4.35 10.77 -0.77
CA GLN A 55 -2.94 11.10 -0.56
C GLN A 55 -2.56 11.18 0.93
N THR A 56 -3.42 11.76 1.77
CA THR A 56 -3.16 11.91 3.21
C THR A 56 -3.00 10.56 3.89
N SER A 57 -3.89 9.61 3.61
CA SER A 57 -3.85 8.28 4.22
C SER A 57 -2.74 7.43 3.63
N ALA A 58 -2.54 7.50 2.31
CA ALA A 58 -1.45 6.80 1.64
C ALA A 58 -0.08 7.25 2.16
N GLY A 59 0.08 8.55 2.43
CA GLY A 59 1.29 9.09 3.03
C GLY A 59 1.59 8.59 4.44
N LEU A 60 0.65 7.95 5.13
CA LEU A 60 0.88 7.32 6.44
C LEU A 60 1.42 5.89 6.35
N ILE A 61 1.45 5.29 5.16
CA ILE A 61 1.94 3.91 5.00
C ILE A 61 3.45 3.86 5.24
N GLN A 62 3.88 3.04 6.21
CA GLN A 62 5.29 2.87 6.56
C GLN A 62 5.88 1.51 6.14
N HIS A 63 5.04 0.49 6.01
CA HIS A 63 5.51 -0.89 5.82
C HIS A 63 4.77 -1.59 4.68
N LEU A 64 5.54 -2.00 3.66
CA LEU A 64 5.04 -2.73 2.51
C LEU A 64 5.70 -4.10 2.38
N ASP A 65 4.90 -5.08 2.02
CA ASP A 65 5.31 -6.44 1.70
C ASP A 65 4.73 -6.82 0.34
N ILE A 66 5.56 -6.77 -0.68
CA ILE A 66 5.20 -6.88 -2.08
C ILE A 66 5.57 -8.28 -2.56
N TYR A 67 4.58 -9.05 -3.02
CA TYR A 67 4.78 -10.30 -3.72
C TYR A 67 4.50 -10.12 -5.21
N ILE A 68 5.47 -10.42 -6.05
CA ILE A 68 5.35 -10.29 -7.50
C ILE A 68 5.10 -11.67 -8.08
N PRO A 69 3.91 -11.90 -8.67
CA PRO A 69 3.62 -13.15 -9.35
C PRO A 69 4.52 -13.30 -10.58
N PRO A 70 4.95 -14.51 -10.90
CA PRO A 70 5.85 -14.75 -12.04
C PRO A 70 5.29 -14.37 -13.41
N ASN A 71 3.98 -14.53 -13.64
CA ASN A 71 3.32 -14.16 -14.90
C ASN A 71 2.68 -12.76 -14.81
N CYS A 72 3.29 -11.84 -14.07
CA CYS A 72 2.72 -10.51 -13.89
C CYS A 72 2.95 -9.59 -15.09
N ASP A 73 2.06 -8.61 -15.25
CA ASP A 73 2.34 -7.46 -16.11
C ASP A 73 3.45 -6.59 -15.48
N LYS A 74 4.67 -6.69 -16.04
CA LYS A 74 5.85 -5.93 -15.61
C LYS A 74 5.59 -4.42 -15.65
N SER A 75 4.82 -3.94 -16.64
CA SER A 75 4.58 -2.50 -16.84
C SER A 75 3.81 -1.88 -15.68
N SER A 76 2.76 -2.56 -15.19
CA SER A 76 2.02 -2.15 -14.00
C SER A 76 2.90 -2.09 -12.74
N TRP A 77 3.81 -3.04 -12.55
CA TRP A 77 4.73 -3.03 -11.41
C TRP A 77 5.76 -1.91 -11.49
N MET A 78 6.34 -1.68 -12.65
CA MET A 78 7.24 -0.54 -12.86
C MET A 78 6.52 0.79 -12.59
N HIS A 79 5.29 0.94 -13.11
CA HIS A 79 4.47 2.11 -12.83
C HIS A 79 4.22 2.29 -11.32
N LEU A 80 3.87 1.22 -10.60
CA LEU A 80 3.71 1.27 -9.15
C LEU A 80 4.99 1.74 -8.44
N PHE A 81 6.15 1.21 -8.81
CA PHE A 81 7.42 1.61 -8.21
C PHE A 81 7.81 3.05 -8.51
N HIS A 82 7.38 3.60 -9.64
CA HIS A 82 7.57 5.02 -9.94
C HIS A 82 6.68 5.93 -9.09
N ILE A 83 5.43 5.57 -8.84
CA ILE A 83 4.49 6.42 -8.07
C ILE A 83 4.62 6.25 -6.55
N LEU A 84 5.08 5.09 -6.06
CA LEU A 84 5.25 4.82 -4.63
C LEU A 84 6.03 5.92 -3.89
N PRO A 85 7.18 6.40 -4.41
CA PRO A 85 7.90 7.53 -3.84
C PRO A 85 7.05 8.76 -3.52
N GLU A 86 6.21 9.14 -4.47
CA GLU A 86 5.38 10.35 -4.37
C GLU A 86 4.15 10.12 -3.49
N THR A 87 3.62 8.91 -3.50
CA THR A 87 2.36 8.56 -2.82
C THR A 87 2.57 8.15 -1.36
N THR A 88 3.77 7.64 -1.04
CA THR A 88 4.12 7.09 0.28
C THR A 88 5.45 7.67 0.80
N PRO A 89 5.54 9.00 1.04
CA PRO A 89 6.80 9.64 1.44
C PRO A 89 7.37 9.15 2.79
N ASN A 90 6.54 8.58 3.66
CA ASN A 90 6.96 8.08 4.98
C ASN A 90 7.28 6.57 4.99
N LEU A 91 7.52 5.98 3.82
CA LEU A 91 7.80 4.56 3.68
C LEU A 91 9.14 4.20 4.33
N LYS A 92 9.11 3.32 5.34
CA LYS A 92 10.29 2.93 6.14
C LYS A 92 10.82 1.54 5.80
N SER A 93 9.92 0.60 5.52
CA SER A 93 10.28 -0.78 5.23
C SER A 93 9.56 -1.30 4.00
N VAL A 94 10.32 -1.85 3.08
CA VAL A 94 9.79 -2.53 1.90
C VAL A 94 10.44 -3.90 1.79
N VAL A 95 9.62 -4.93 1.74
CA VAL A 95 10.04 -6.28 1.35
C VAL A 95 9.48 -6.53 -0.04
N VAL A 96 10.33 -6.89 -1.00
CA VAL A 96 9.92 -7.30 -2.33
C VAL A 96 10.30 -8.75 -2.54
N ARG A 97 9.29 -9.60 -2.73
CA ARG A 97 9.43 -11.02 -2.97
C ARG A 97 8.99 -11.37 -4.37
N TRP A 98 9.71 -12.27 -5.02
CA TRP A 98 9.27 -12.86 -6.27
C TRP A 98 9.70 -14.32 -6.36
N ARG A 99 8.92 -15.13 -7.05
CA ARG A 99 9.21 -16.56 -7.23
C ARG A 99 9.21 -16.89 -8.72
N SER A 100 10.23 -17.62 -9.16
CA SER A 100 10.21 -18.24 -10.49
C SER A 100 9.30 -19.47 -10.47
N ILE A 101 8.39 -19.61 -11.44
CA ILE A 101 7.58 -20.85 -11.60
C ILE A 101 8.47 -21.98 -12.10
N TYR A 102 9.50 -21.63 -12.87
CA TYR A 102 10.36 -22.59 -13.52
C TYR A 102 11.74 -22.57 -12.84
N ASN A 103 12.22 -23.76 -12.46
CA ASN A 103 13.61 -23.99 -12.05
C ASN A 103 14.59 -23.88 -13.25
N ASN A 104 14.09 -23.45 -14.41
CA ASN A 104 14.85 -23.39 -15.64
C ASN A 104 15.51 -22.01 -15.70
N PHE A 105 16.85 -22.01 -15.69
CA PHE A 105 17.73 -20.84 -15.69
C PHE A 105 17.53 -19.85 -16.86
N TRP A 106 16.69 -20.17 -17.84
CA TRP A 106 16.63 -19.53 -19.15
C TRP A 106 15.36 -18.72 -19.42
N GLU A 107 14.38 -18.74 -18.51
CA GLU A 107 13.18 -17.92 -18.68
C GLU A 107 13.34 -16.53 -18.06
N GLU A 108 12.77 -15.53 -18.74
CA GLU A 108 12.73 -14.13 -18.30
C GLU A 108 12.10 -14.02 -16.92
N ASN A 109 12.93 -14.01 -15.89
CA ASN A 109 12.51 -13.67 -14.55
C ASN A 109 12.41 -12.14 -14.45
N VAL A 110 11.45 -11.65 -13.68
CA VAL A 110 11.35 -10.23 -13.33
C VAL A 110 12.67 -9.73 -12.71
N GLY A 111 13.40 -10.60 -11.98
CA GLY A 111 14.72 -10.29 -11.43
C GLY A 111 15.88 -10.17 -12.45
N THR A 112 15.72 -10.65 -13.69
CA THR A 112 16.73 -10.49 -14.76
C THR A 112 16.45 -9.28 -15.66
N ASP A 113 15.30 -8.64 -15.50
CA ASP A 113 14.91 -7.46 -16.25
C ASP A 113 15.60 -6.19 -15.70
N ILE A 114 16.39 -5.53 -16.54
CA ILE A 114 17.19 -4.36 -16.15
C ILE A 114 16.29 -3.18 -15.76
N ALA A 115 15.21 -2.94 -16.49
CA ALA A 115 14.29 -1.83 -16.21
C ALA A 115 13.59 -2.03 -14.87
N PHE A 116 13.20 -3.28 -14.58
CA PHE A 116 12.63 -3.65 -13.30
C PHE A 116 13.63 -3.46 -12.14
N ALA A 117 14.88 -3.93 -12.32
CA ALA A 117 15.92 -3.75 -11.31
C ALA A 117 16.22 -2.27 -11.05
N GLN A 118 16.23 -1.43 -12.08
CA GLN A 118 16.39 0.02 -11.97
C GLN A 118 15.22 0.67 -11.21
N ALA A 119 13.98 0.26 -11.50
CA ALA A 119 12.81 0.74 -10.78
C ALA A 119 12.87 0.40 -9.28
N LEU A 120 13.28 -0.83 -8.94
CA LEU A 120 13.52 -1.24 -7.55
C LEU A 120 14.65 -0.44 -6.88
N ALA A 121 15.75 -0.21 -7.58
CA ALA A 121 16.84 0.63 -7.09
C ALA A 121 16.40 2.09 -6.88
N GLY A 122 15.37 2.55 -7.60
CA GLY A 122 14.70 3.83 -7.35
C GLY A 122 14.10 3.91 -5.95
N LEU A 123 13.56 2.81 -5.42
CA LEU A 123 12.96 2.77 -4.08
C LEU A 123 14.00 3.02 -2.99
N SER A 124 15.25 2.55 -3.13
CA SER A 124 16.27 2.79 -2.09
C SER A 124 16.61 4.27 -1.91
N LYS A 125 16.24 5.15 -2.86
CA LYS A 125 16.45 6.60 -2.77
C LYS A 125 15.45 7.31 -1.85
N LEU A 126 14.41 6.63 -1.38
CA LEU A 126 13.34 7.21 -0.56
C LEU A 126 13.66 7.41 0.92
N GLY A 127 14.92 7.21 1.34
CA GLY A 127 15.25 7.20 2.78
C GLY A 127 14.65 6.02 3.54
N ILE A 128 14.31 4.94 2.81
CA ILE A 128 13.79 3.69 3.38
C ILE A 128 14.86 3.12 4.31
N GLU A 129 14.48 2.86 5.57
CA GLU A 129 15.35 2.30 6.59
C GLU A 129 15.72 0.83 6.29
N SER A 130 14.80 0.07 5.66
CA SER A 130 15.00 -1.33 5.31
C SER A 130 14.36 -1.69 3.97
N LEU A 131 15.18 -1.93 2.94
CA LEU A 131 14.76 -2.57 1.68
C LEU A 131 15.30 -4.00 1.65
N ARG A 132 14.40 -4.99 1.60
CA ARG A 132 14.75 -6.41 1.47
C ARG A 132 14.21 -6.96 0.18
N LEU A 133 15.09 -7.62 -0.58
CA LEU A 133 14.73 -8.31 -1.80
C LEU A 133 14.86 -9.82 -1.52
N GLU A 134 13.78 -10.56 -1.76
CA GLU A 134 13.73 -12.01 -1.55
C GLU A 134 13.32 -12.69 -2.85
N GLY A 135 14.28 -13.33 -3.51
CA GLY A 135 14.07 -14.05 -4.75
C GLY A 135 15.03 -15.23 -4.90
N PRO A 136 14.88 -16.04 -5.96
CA PRO A 136 15.72 -17.21 -6.18
C PRO A 136 17.23 -16.91 -6.30
N TYR A 137 17.63 -15.65 -6.50
CA TYR A 137 19.02 -15.22 -6.67
C TYR A 137 19.51 -14.21 -5.61
N THR A 138 18.69 -13.90 -4.61
CA THR A 138 19.10 -13.00 -3.52
C THR A 138 19.91 -13.80 -2.50
N LYS A 139 21.17 -13.41 -2.25
CA LYS A 139 21.97 -14.01 -1.18
C LYS A 139 21.23 -13.81 0.15
N ARG A 140 21.03 -14.92 0.88
CA ARG A 140 20.41 -14.94 2.22
C ARG A 140 21.27 -14.22 3.23
#